data_AF-A0A4R1XS58-F1
#
_entry.id   AF-A0A4R1XS58-F1
#
_cell.length_a   1.000
_cell.length_b   1.000
_cell.length_c   1.000
_cell.angle_alpha   90.00
_cell.angle_beta   90.00
_cell.angle_gamma   90.00
#
_symmetry.space_group_name_H-M   'P 1'
#
loop_
_entity.id
_entity.type
_entity.pdbx_description
1 polymer ?
#
loop_
_entity_poly.entity_id
_entity_poly.type
_entity_poly.pdbx_seq_one_letter_code
_entity_poly.pdbx_strand_id
1 'polypeptide(L)'
;MKPAVTKLTGISHFLAAAGYSIGGFRRLIKEAAFRQELLFFAVSLILLIAVGATLSELMIAIVLFLALFAVEALNTAIEEVIDRISPEISMVGKHAKDLGSFAVVCMIAACGVFLLFTIGKHLLFG
;
A
#
# COMPACT_ATOMS: atom_id res chain seq x y z
N MET A 1 -25.35 23.28 -17.44
CA MET A 1 -24.94 22.39 -16.34
C MET A 1 -24.59 21.04 -16.96
N LYS A 2 -23.30 20.67 -17.03
CA LYS A 2 -22.86 19.40 -17.63
C LYS A 2 -23.20 18.29 -16.62
N PRO A 3 -23.80 17.15 -17.02
CA PRO A 3 -24.19 16.13 -16.06
C PRO A 3 -22.95 15.61 -15.34
N ALA A 4 -23.06 15.50 -14.01
CA ALA A 4 -22.06 14.91 -13.15
C ALA A 4 -21.98 13.42 -13.45
N VAL A 5 -20.82 12.99 -13.95
CA VAL A 5 -20.37 11.60 -14.10
C VAL A 5 -21.36 10.70 -14.85
N THR A 6 -21.13 10.57 -16.16
CA THR A 6 -21.71 9.48 -16.96
C THR A 6 -21.28 8.15 -16.32
N LYS A 7 -22.23 7.41 -15.72
CA LYS A 7 -21.97 6.05 -15.23
C LYS A 7 -21.63 5.15 -16.41
N LEU A 8 -20.34 4.98 -16.68
CA LEU A 8 -19.83 4.01 -17.64
C LEU A 8 -20.20 2.61 -17.14
N THR A 9 -20.85 1.80 -17.97
CA THR A 9 -21.21 0.40 -17.65
C THR A 9 -20.45 -0.56 -18.56
N GLY A 10 -20.17 -1.78 -18.07
CA GLY A 10 -19.47 -2.83 -18.81
C GLY A 10 -17.94 -2.65 -18.89
N ILE A 11 -17.34 -3.10 -20.01
CA ILE A 11 -15.89 -3.07 -20.27
C ILE A 11 -15.31 -1.65 -20.15
N SER A 12 -16.11 -0.63 -20.50
CA SER A 12 -15.75 0.78 -20.36
C SER A 12 -15.52 1.22 -18.91
N HIS A 13 -16.23 0.64 -17.94
CA HIS A 13 -16.02 0.87 -16.51
C HIS A 13 -14.73 0.22 -16.02
N PHE A 14 -14.43 -1.00 -16.50
CA PHE A 14 -13.22 -1.73 -16.13
C PHE A 14 -11.95 -1.04 -16.68
N LEU A 15 -12.02 -0.55 -17.92
CA LEU A 15 -10.94 0.24 -18.53
C LEU A 15 -10.78 1.62 -17.87
N ALA A 16 -11.88 2.27 -17.46
CA ALA A 16 -11.82 3.50 -16.68
C ALA A 16 -11.20 3.26 -15.29
N ALA A 17 -11.58 2.18 -14.60
CA ALA A 17 -10.99 1.77 -13.33
C ALA A 17 -9.48 1.47 -13.48
N ALA A 18 -9.06 0.79 -14.55
CA ALA A 18 -7.65 0.57 -14.86
C ALA A 18 -6.88 1.88 -15.09
N GLY A 19 -7.51 2.86 -15.75
CA GLY A 19 -6.96 4.21 -15.92
C GLY A 19 -6.77 4.97 -14.59
N TYR A 20 -7.77 4.91 -13.70
CA TYR A 20 -7.66 5.51 -12.36
C TYR A 20 -6.59 4.81 -11.50
N SER A 21 -6.48 3.48 -11.58
CA SER A 21 -5.44 2.72 -10.88
C SER A 21 -4.02 3.11 -11.30
N ILE A 22 -3.78 3.32 -12.61
CA ILE A 22 -2.48 3.81 -13.11
C ILE A 22 -2.19 5.22 -12.61
N GLY A 23 -3.22 6.08 -12.57
CA GLY A 23 -3.10 7.43 -12.00
C GLY A 23 -2.68 7.40 -10.53
N GLY A 24 -3.35 6.57 -9.71
CA GLY A 24 -3.02 6.37 -8.30
C GLY A 24 -1.58 5.87 -8.11
N PHE A 25 -1.17 4.83 -8.83
CA PHE A 25 0.20 4.33 -8.74
C PHE A 25 1.26 5.38 -9.15
N ARG A 26 1.01 6.14 -10.23
CA ARG A 26 1.90 7.23 -10.67
C ARG A 26 1.98 8.38 -9.66
N ARG A 27 0.94 8.57 -8.84
CA ARG A 27 0.96 9.55 -7.76
C ARG A 27 1.77 9.02 -6.58
N LEU A 28 1.55 7.77 -6.21
CA LEU A 28 2.20 7.11 -5.08
C LEU A 28 3.70 6.93 -5.27
N ILE A 29 4.16 6.59 -6.48
CA ILE A 29 5.60 6.41 -6.78
C ILE A 29 6.44 7.68 -6.55
N LYS A 30 5.79 8.85 -6.50
CA LYS A 30 6.44 10.12 -6.16
C LYS A 30 6.70 10.27 -4.67
N GLU A 31 5.98 9.54 -3.83
CA GLU A 31 6.21 9.52 -2.38
C GLU A 31 7.46 8.73 -2.02
N ALA A 32 8.28 9.30 -1.14
CA ALA A 32 9.49 8.64 -0.66
C ALA A 32 9.17 7.39 0.18
N ALA A 33 8.11 7.47 1.00
CA ALA A 33 7.63 6.36 1.82
C ALA A 33 7.25 5.15 0.95
N PHE A 34 6.36 5.34 -0.03
CA PHE A 34 5.99 4.26 -0.95
C PHE A 34 7.17 3.66 -1.74
N ARG A 35 8.18 4.45 -2.12
CA ARG A 35 9.40 3.90 -2.74
C ARG A 35 10.19 3.00 -1.78
N GLN A 36 10.24 3.34 -0.49
CA GLN A 36 10.86 2.50 0.53
C GLN A 36 10.07 1.21 0.73
N GLU A 37 8.74 1.27 0.71
CA GLU A 37 7.87 0.09 0.80
C GLU A 37 8.04 -0.85 -0.40
N LEU A 38 8.16 -0.30 -1.62
CA LEU A 38 8.47 -1.10 -2.82
C LEU A 38 9.84 -1.78 -2.72
N LEU A 39 10.85 -1.07 -2.20
CA LEU A 39 12.15 -1.68 -1.93
C LEU A 39 12.03 -2.78 -0.88
N PHE A 40 11.29 -2.54 0.20
CA PHE A 40 11.05 -3.53 1.24
C PHE A 40 10.37 -4.78 0.68
N PHE A 41 9.36 -4.61 -0.19
CA PHE A 41 8.71 -5.70 -0.91
C PHE A 41 9.70 -6.51 -1.76
N ALA A 42 10.49 -5.83 -2.61
CA ALA A 42 11.44 -6.49 -3.50
C ALA A 42 12.50 -7.27 -2.72
N VAL A 43 13.08 -6.67 -1.68
CA VAL A 43 14.07 -7.33 -0.81
C VAL A 43 13.44 -8.51 -0.07
N SER A 44 12.22 -8.36 0.45
CA SER A 44 11.52 -9.44 1.15
C SER A 44 11.27 -10.65 0.25
N LEU A 45 10.85 -10.43 -1.00
CA LEU A 45 10.67 -11.53 -1.95
C LEU A 45 11.98 -12.24 -2.29
N ILE A 46 13.06 -11.49 -2.51
CA ILE A 46 14.38 -12.07 -2.77
C ILE A 46 14.83 -12.94 -1.59
N LEU A 47 14.67 -12.44 -0.36
CA LEU A 47 15.04 -13.18 0.86
C LEU A 47 14.19 -14.44 1.04
N LEU A 48 12.87 -14.36 0.83
CA LEU A 48 11.98 -15.52 0.92
C LEU A 48 12.33 -16.60 -0.11
N ILE A 49 12.61 -16.21 -1.36
CA ILE A 49 13.05 -17.14 -2.39
C ILE A 49 14.40 -17.76 -2.02
N ALA A 50 15.34 -16.96 -1.51
CA ALA A 50 16.68 -17.42 -1.13
C ALA A 50 16.65 -18.47 0.00
N VAL A 51 15.70 -18.40 0.92
CA VAL A 51 15.54 -19.40 2.00
C VAL A 51 14.66 -20.59 1.60
N GLY A 52 14.24 -20.70 0.34
CA GLY A 52 13.40 -21.80 -0.11
C GLY A 52 11.95 -21.72 0.39
N ALA A 53 11.41 -20.51 0.57
CA ALA A 53 10.02 -20.33 0.96
C ALA A 53 9.07 -21.03 -0.02
N THR A 54 8.04 -21.66 0.56
CA THR A 54 6.99 -22.35 -0.18
C THR A 54 6.15 -21.38 -1.01
N LEU A 55 5.45 -21.89 -2.02
CA LEU A 55 4.57 -21.07 -2.85
C LEU A 55 3.49 -20.36 -2.01
N SER A 56 2.93 -21.02 -0.99
CA SER A 56 1.94 -20.40 -0.11
C SER A 56 2.51 -19.24 0.69
N GLU A 57 3.73 -19.36 1.21
CA GLU A 57 4.41 -18.29 1.94
C GLU A 57 4.69 -17.08 1.03
N LEU A 58 5.11 -17.30 -0.21
CA LEU A 58 5.29 -16.24 -1.21
C LEU A 58 3.97 -15.55 -1.54
N MET A 59 2.89 -16.32 -1.74
CA MET A 59 1.57 -15.75 -2.03
C MET A 59 1.02 -14.92 -0.86
N ILE A 60 1.23 -15.38 0.39
CA ILE A 60 0.84 -14.62 1.58
C ILE A 60 1.64 -13.31 1.66
N ALA A 61 2.95 -13.35 1.42
CA ALA A 61 3.77 -12.14 1.37
C ALA A 61 3.25 -11.14 0.33
N ILE A 62 2.97 -11.60 -0.90
CA ILE A 62 2.45 -10.74 -1.96
C ILE A 62 1.13 -10.09 -1.54
N VAL A 63 0.20 -10.84 -0.95
CA VAL A 63 -1.08 -10.30 -0.48
C VAL A 63 -0.88 -9.26 0.63
N LEU A 64 0.01 -9.52 1.60
CA LEU A 64 0.32 -8.56 2.67
C LEU A 64 0.92 -7.26 2.13
N PHE A 65 1.86 -7.35 1.17
CA PHE A 65 2.45 -6.17 0.54
C PHE A 65 1.45 -5.41 -0.33
N LEU A 66 0.56 -6.09 -1.05
CA LEU A 66 -0.54 -5.43 -1.77
C LEU A 66 -1.49 -4.70 -0.80
N ALA A 67 -1.76 -5.28 0.37
CA ALA A 67 -2.53 -4.61 1.42
C ALA A 67 -1.78 -3.40 2.00
N LEU A 68 -0.46 -3.49 2.21
CA LEU A 68 0.38 -2.35 2.61
C LEU A 68 0.27 -1.21 1.60
N PHE A 69 0.45 -1.50 0.30
CA PHE A 69 0.35 -0.49 -0.76
C PHE A 69 -1.05 0.13 -0.87
N ALA A 70 -2.09 -0.65 -0.62
CA ALA A 70 -3.46 -0.13 -0.57
C ALA A 70 -3.66 0.83 0.61
N VAL A 71 -3.13 0.51 1.79
CA VAL A 71 -3.19 1.38 2.97
C VAL A 71 -2.37 2.64 2.77
N GLU A 72 -1.18 2.57 2.16
CA GLU A 72 -0.37 3.75 1.83
C GLU A 72 -1.06 4.65 0.79
N ALA A 73 -1.74 4.07 -0.19
CA ALA A 73 -2.57 4.81 -1.14
C ALA A 73 -3.72 5.56 -0.45
N LEU A 74 -4.37 4.91 0.52
CA LEU A 74 -5.42 5.54 1.34
C LEU A 74 -4.84 6.63 2.25
N ASN A 75 -3.69 6.41 2.88
CA ASN A 75 -3.00 7.42 3.69
C ASN A 75 -2.68 8.67 2.86
N THR A 76 -2.06 8.48 1.69
CA THR A 76 -1.75 9.58 0.77
C THR A 76 -3.01 10.33 0.33
N ALA A 77 -4.10 9.61 0.03
CA ALA A 77 -5.37 10.23 -0.32
C ALA A 77 -5.97 11.07 0.82
N ILE A 78 -5.88 10.58 2.07
CA ILE A 78 -6.29 11.34 3.26
C ILE A 78 -5.43 12.60 3.39
N GLU A 79 -4.10 12.48 3.28
CA GLU A 79 -3.18 13.62 3.35
C GLU A 79 -3.52 14.70 2.32
N GLU A 80 -3.73 14.33 1.06
CA GLU A 80 -4.12 15.27 0.00
C GLU A 80 -5.44 15.99 0.28
N VAL A 81 -6.43 15.25 0.79
CA VAL A 81 -7.72 15.85 1.16
C VAL A 81 -7.53 16.81 2.34
N ILE A 82 -6.81 16.41 3.39
CA ILE A 82 -6.57 17.25 4.56
C ILE A 82 -5.80 18.52 4.18
N ASP A 83 -4.75 18.41 3.37
CA ASP A 83 -3.95 19.54 2.88
C ASP A 83 -4.79 20.52 2.06
N ARG A 84 -5.81 20.03 1.37
CA ARG A 84 -6.72 20.87 0.59
C ARG A 84 -7.76 21.58 1.45
N ILE A 85 -8.33 20.92 2.46
CA ILE A 85 -9.47 21.46 3.24
C ILE A 85 -9.04 22.22 4.50
N SER A 86 -7.86 21.95 5.03
CA SER A 86 -7.33 22.57 6.25
C SER A 86 -5.95 23.18 5.99
N PRO A 87 -5.85 24.25 5.18
CA PRO A 87 -4.57 24.90 4.89
C PRO A 87 -3.92 25.51 6.14
N GLU A 88 -4.72 25.88 7.15
CA GLU A 88 -4.22 26.12 8.50
C GLU A 88 -4.26 24.80 9.29
N ILE A 89 -3.19 24.51 10.05
CA ILE A 89 -3.06 23.25 10.80
C ILE A 89 -4.17 23.16 11.84
N SER A 90 -5.20 22.36 11.55
CA SER A 90 -6.24 22.00 12.51
C SER A 90 -5.84 20.75 13.30
N MET A 91 -6.29 20.68 14.56
CA MET A 91 -6.10 19.47 15.39
C MET A 91 -6.72 18.23 14.74
N VAL A 92 -7.86 18.39 14.04
CA VAL A 92 -8.53 17.30 13.32
C VAL A 92 -7.69 16.82 12.15
N GLY A 93 -7.14 17.75 11.35
CA GLY A 93 -6.26 17.40 10.23
C GLY A 93 -5.00 16.69 10.70
N LYS A 94 -4.41 17.13 11.81
CA LYS A 94 -3.29 16.44 12.44
C LYS A 94 -3.66 15.00 12.83
N HIS A 95 -4.76 14.81 13.57
CA HIS A 95 -5.19 13.46 13.99
C HIS A 95 -5.48 12.54 12.80
N ALA A 96 -6.10 13.05 11.73
CA ALA A 96 -6.37 12.25 10.54
C ALA A 96 -5.08 11.71 9.89
N LYS A 97 -4.06 12.56 9.77
CA LYS A 97 -2.74 12.17 9.23
C LYS A 97 -2.01 11.20 10.16
N ASP A 98 -2.02 11.47 11.46
CA ASP A 98 -1.36 10.61 12.46
C ASP A 98 -1.96 9.19 12.44
N LEU A 99 -3.28 9.07 12.33
CA LEU A 99 -3.97 7.79 12.23
C LEU A 99 -3.69 7.05 10.92
N GLY A 100 -3.66 7.78 9.79
CA GLY A 100 -3.31 7.21 8.49
C GLY A 100 -1.89 6.65 8.47
N SER A 101 -0.92 7.44 8.96
CA SER A 101 0.48 7.03 9.10
C SER A 101 0.62 5.83 10.05
N PHE A 102 -0.11 5.80 11.16
CA PHE A 102 -0.10 4.65 12.07
C PHE A 102 -0.63 3.37 11.42
N ALA A 103 -1.67 3.46 10.58
CA ALA A 103 -2.18 2.31 9.83
C ALA A 103 -1.12 1.72 8.88
N VAL A 104 -0.34 2.58 8.21
CA VAL A 104 0.80 2.17 7.37
C VAL A 104 1.85 1.45 8.20
N VAL A 105 2.23 2.01 9.36
CA VAL A 105 3.18 1.37 10.30
C VAL A 105 2.70 -0.01 10.74
N CYS A 106 1.42 -0.17 11.05
CA CYS A 106 0.83 -1.47 11.39
C CYS A 106 0.98 -2.49 10.25
N MET A 107 0.80 -2.07 9.00
CA MET A 107 0.98 -2.95 7.84
C MET A 107 2.45 -3.29 7.59
N ILE A 108 3.37 -2.35 7.77
CA ILE A 108 4.81 -2.61 7.72
C ILE A 108 5.19 -3.64 8.80
N ALA A 109 4.69 -3.48 10.02
CA ALA A 109 4.92 -4.42 11.11
C ALA A 109 4.35 -5.81 10.81
N ALA A 110 3.15 -5.89 10.25
CA ALA A 110 2.55 -7.17 9.83
C ALA A 110 3.43 -7.89 8.78
N CYS A 111 3.91 -7.16 7.76
CA CYS A 111 4.81 -7.71 6.75
C CYS A 111 6.13 -8.16 7.38
N GLY A 112 6.72 -7.35 8.27
CA GLY A 112 7.97 -7.65 8.96
C GLY A 112 7.88 -8.87 9.87
N VAL A 113 6.82 -8.99 10.65
CA VAL A 113 6.58 -10.16 11.52
C VAL A 113 6.43 -11.43 10.69
N PHE A 114 5.64 -11.38 9.61
CA PHE A 114 5.49 -12.53 8.71
C PHE A 114 6.82 -12.94 8.08
N LEU A 115 7.61 -11.98 7.61
CA LEU A 115 8.92 -12.21 7.00
C LEU A 115 9.90 -12.84 8.01
N LEU A 116 10.02 -12.26 9.19
CA LEU A 116 10.91 -12.76 10.25
C LEU A 116 10.53 -14.17 10.69
N PHE A 117 9.24 -14.43 10.87
CA PHE A 117 8.74 -15.76 11.21
C PHE A 117 9.07 -16.79 10.12
N THR A 118 8.80 -16.46 8.86
CA THR A 118 8.99 -17.37 7.74
C THR A 118 10.47 -17.68 7.52
N ILE A 119 11.32 -16.65 7.50
CA ILE A 119 12.78 -16.81 7.38
C ILE A 119 13.32 -17.61 8.57
N GLY A 120 12.95 -17.25 9.80
CA GLY A 120 13.40 -17.96 11.01
C GLY A 120 13.01 -19.44 10.99
N LYS A 121 11.78 -19.76 10.57
CA LYS A 121 11.33 -21.14 10.42
C LYS A 121 12.20 -21.93 9.42
N HIS A 122 12.50 -21.36 8.26
CA HIS A 122 13.34 -22.03 7.24
C HIS A 122 14.81 -22.13 7.65
N LEU A 123 15.35 -21.17 8.41
CA LEU A 123 16.74 -21.25 8.90
C LEU A 123 16.93 -22.22 10.06
N LEU A 124 15.89 -22.42 10.90
CA LEU A 124 15.96 -23.29 12.07
C LEU A 124 15.52 -24.73 11.80
N PHE A 125 14.62 -24.93 10.84
CA PHE A 125 13.98 -26.22 10.57
C PHE A 125 14.04 -26.66 9.10
N GLY A 126 14.67 -25.86 8.23
CA GLY A 126 14.89 -26.17 6.81
C GLY A 126 16.17 -26.95 6.56
#